data_AF-A0A5B7Y9Q2-F1
#
_entry.id   AF-A0A5B7Y9Q2-F1
#
_cell.length_a   1.000
_cell.length_b   1.000
_cell.length_c   1.000
_cell.angle_alpha   90.00
_cell.angle_beta   90.00
_cell.angle_gamma   90.00
#
_symmetry.space_group_name_H-M   'P 1'
#
loop_
_entity.id
_entity.type
_entity.pdbx_description
1 polymer ?
#
loop_
_entity_poly.entity_id
_entity_poly.type
_entity_poly.pdbx_seq_one_letter_code
_entity_poly.pdbx_strand_id
1 'polypeptide(L)'
;MKFKDLSQNSKASLAFTGMMIFVLLILKPAPSFDDLTELSGKLEWFESIGKHRDTLRFKLKEHKEKFVYHSVAGSIGSVTDALNKENATLKIAFDPNDSDSAIWEFEDFHPVYQVISDNHLIKSYRSTVSKYKSNSELGIWLLIGGLLASCLFIVMDWSIAKDAN
;
A
#
# COMPACT_ATOMS: atom_id res chain seq x y z
N MET A 1 16.81 25.35 27.51
CA MET A 1 15.37 25.06 27.74
C MET A 1 15.25 23.57 28.01
N LYS A 2 14.79 23.16 29.19
CA LYS A 2 14.60 21.73 29.51
C LYS A 2 13.27 21.28 28.90
N PHE A 3 13.13 20.00 28.56
CA PHE A 3 11.90 19.46 27.96
C PHE A 3 10.64 19.69 28.84
N LYS A 4 10.85 19.82 30.15
CA LYS A 4 9.81 20.14 31.12
C LYS A 4 9.22 21.54 30.92
N ASP A 5 9.99 22.46 30.33
CA ASP A 5 9.65 23.88 30.13
C ASP A 5 8.84 24.12 28.83
N LEU A 6 8.64 23.07 28.01
CA LEU A 6 7.84 23.16 26.78
C LEU A 6 6.34 23.18 27.10
N SER A 7 5.58 23.98 26.35
CA SER A 7 4.11 23.96 26.41
C SER A 7 3.57 22.59 26.00
N GLN A 8 2.31 22.33 26.35
CA GLN A 8 1.61 21.11 25.92
C GLN A 8 1.52 21.01 24.39
N ASN A 9 1.36 22.13 23.69
CA ASN A 9 1.27 22.19 22.23
C ASN A 9 2.61 21.83 21.58
N SER A 10 3.73 22.34 22.11
CA SER A 10 5.07 21.98 21.65
C SER A 10 5.39 20.50 21.85
N LYS A 11 4.99 19.91 22.99
CA LYS A 11 5.15 18.48 23.26
C LYS A 11 4.33 17.62 22.29
N ALA A 12 3.08 18.00 22.02
CA ALA A 12 2.23 17.30 21.06
C ALA A 12 2.79 17.37 19.63
N SER A 13 3.28 18.55 19.23
CA SER A 13 3.88 18.76 17.91
C SER A 13 5.15 17.92 17.70
N LEU A 14 6.00 17.81 18.73
CA LEU A 14 7.18 16.94 18.72
C LEU A 14 6.81 15.46 18.58
N ALA A 15 5.81 14.99 19.33
CA ALA A 15 5.33 13.62 19.23
C ALA A 15 4.77 13.32 17.84
N PHE A 16 4.00 14.25 17.27
CA PHE A 16 3.46 14.14 15.92
C PHE A 16 4.57 14.10 14.87
N THR A 17 5.55 14.99 14.94
CA THR A 17 6.73 14.97 14.06
C THR A 17 7.47 13.64 14.13
N GLY A 18 7.71 13.11 15.35
CA GLY A 18 8.35 11.82 15.54
C GLY A 18 7.58 10.67 14.88
N MET A 19 6.25 10.66 15.02
CA MET A 19 5.37 9.69 14.36
C MET A 19 5.45 9.80 12.84
N MET A 20 5.44 11.01 12.27
CA MET A 20 5.52 11.22 10.83
C MET A 20 6.86 10.76 10.24
N ILE A 21 7.97 11.02 10.94
CA ILE A 21 9.30 10.52 10.53
C ILE A 21 9.32 8.99 10.59
N PHE A 22 8.75 8.40 11.64
CA PHE A 22 8.66 6.94 11.76
C PHE A 22 7.90 6.32 10.57
N VAL A 23 6.77 6.92 10.16
CA VAL A 23 6.00 6.48 8.98
C VAL A 23 6.85 6.53 7.70
N LEU A 24 7.67 7.57 7.52
CA LEU A 24 8.56 7.67 6.35
C LEU A 24 9.63 6.56 6.33
N LEU A 25 10.14 6.15 7.49
CA LEU A 25 11.18 5.12 7.60
C LEU A 25 10.68 3.71 7.29
N ILE A 26 9.39 3.44 7.52
CA ILE A 26 8.78 2.12 7.27
C ILE A 26 8.13 2.02 5.89
N LEU A 27 8.09 3.11 5.11
CA LEU A 27 7.49 3.12 3.78
C LEU A 27 8.38 2.32 2.81
N LYS A 28 7.90 1.17 2.35
CA LYS A 28 8.63 0.34 1.37
C LYS A 28 8.29 0.77 -0.07
N PRO A 29 9.29 0.88 -0.97
CA PRO A 29 9.02 1.03 -2.39
C PRO A 29 8.41 -0.25 -2.98
N ALA A 30 7.73 -0.12 -4.12
CA ALA A 30 7.27 -1.30 -4.87
C ALA A 30 8.48 -2.14 -5.34
N PRO A 31 8.38 -3.48 -5.35
CA PRO A 31 9.45 -4.38 -5.79
C PRO A 31 9.78 -4.17 -7.26
N SER A 32 11.03 -4.48 -7.65
CA SER A 32 11.42 -4.47 -9.07
C SER A 32 10.74 -5.64 -9.81
N PHE A 33 10.59 -5.54 -11.13
CA PHE A 33 9.97 -6.63 -11.89
C PHE A 33 10.78 -7.93 -11.82
N ASP A 34 12.11 -7.82 -11.74
CA ASP A 34 13.01 -8.97 -11.70
C ASP A 34 12.94 -9.73 -10.36
N ASP A 35 12.42 -9.08 -9.31
CA ASP A 35 12.18 -9.70 -8.00
C ASP A 35 10.83 -10.45 -7.93
N LEU A 36 9.99 -10.32 -8.97
CA LEU A 36 8.68 -10.95 -9.00
C LEU A 36 8.78 -12.40 -9.48
N THR A 37 7.99 -13.26 -8.85
CA THR A 37 7.77 -14.63 -9.31
C THR A 37 6.58 -14.68 -10.26
N GLU A 38 6.77 -15.31 -11.41
CA GLU A 38 5.69 -15.55 -12.37
C GLU A 38 5.12 -16.96 -12.22
N LEU A 39 3.79 -17.07 -12.11
CA LEU A 39 3.09 -18.36 -12.09
C LEU A 39 1.96 -18.37 -13.11
N SER A 40 1.68 -19.55 -13.66
CA SER A 40 0.54 -19.76 -14.56
C SER A 40 -0.35 -20.87 -14.03
N GLY A 41 -1.66 -20.70 -14.11
CA GLY A 41 -2.61 -21.69 -13.64
C GLY A 41 -4.06 -21.35 -13.99
N LYS A 42 -4.95 -22.29 -13.73
CA LYS A 42 -6.39 -22.10 -13.82
C LYS A 42 -6.92 -21.58 -12.50
N LEU A 43 -7.96 -20.76 -12.57
CA LEU A 43 -8.62 -20.28 -11.37
C LEU A 43 -9.28 -21.45 -10.60
N GLU A 44 -8.99 -21.53 -9.29
CA GLU A 44 -9.66 -22.44 -8.36
C GLU A 44 -10.89 -21.76 -7.77
N TRP A 45 -10.68 -20.58 -7.20
CA TRP A 45 -11.70 -19.73 -6.63
C TRP A 45 -11.21 -18.28 -6.64
N PHE A 46 -12.15 -17.36 -6.58
CA PHE A 46 -11.89 -15.96 -6.25
C PHE A 46 -13.05 -15.40 -5.41
N GLU A 47 -12.75 -14.39 -4.62
CA GLU A 47 -13.71 -13.62 -3.86
C GLU A 47 -13.38 -12.13 -3.96
N SER A 48 -14.43 -11.30 -3.88
CA SER A 48 -14.27 -9.85 -3.78
C SER A 48 -14.60 -9.42 -2.36
N ILE A 49 -13.61 -8.88 -1.66
CA ILE A 49 -13.70 -8.44 -0.27
C ILE A 49 -13.69 -6.91 -0.18
N GLY A 50 -14.01 -6.40 1.00
CA GLY A 50 -14.14 -4.97 1.28
C GLY A 50 -15.55 -4.43 1.04
N LYS A 51 -15.84 -3.27 1.64
CA LYS A 51 -17.17 -2.62 1.57
C LYS A 51 -17.62 -2.33 0.14
N HIS A 52 -16.66 -2.18 -0.78
CA HIS A 52 -16.90 -1.85 -2.18
C HIS A 52 -16.49 -2.97 -3.15
N ARG A 53 -16.21 -4.19 -2.64
CA ARG A 53 -15.76 -5.33 -3.44
C ARG A 53 -14.54 -5.00 -4.31
N ASP A 54 -13.65 -4.19 -3.74
CA ASP A 54 -12.58 -3.50 -4.42
C ASP A 54 -11.23 -4.20 -4.24
N THR A 55 -11.16 -5.21 -3.36
CA THR A 55 -9.99 -6.09 -3.25
C THR A 55 -10.39 -7.49 -3.67
N LEU A 56 -9.61 -8.10 -4.56
CA LEU A 56 -9.87 -9.44 -5.09
C LEU A 56 -8.87 -10.41 -4.48
N ARG A 57 -9.37 -11.48 -3.85
CA ARG A 57 -8.54 -12.59 -3.38
C ARG A 57 -8.83 -13.79 -4.25
N PHE A 58 -7.80 -14.55 -4.60
CA PHE A 58 -7.96 -15.70 -5.46
C PHE A 58 -6.86 -16.73 -5.28
N LYS A 59 -7.11 -17.94 -5.79
CA LYS A 59 -6.16 -19.05 -5.80
C LYS A 59 -6.17 -19.74 -7.15
N LEU A 60 -4.99 -20.17 -7.58
CA LEU A 60 -4.81 -20.98 -8.78
C LEU A 60 -4.79 -22.47 -8.39
N LYS A 61 -5.40 -23.33 -9.21
CA LYS A 61 -5.53 -24.78 -8.92
C LYS A 61 -4.18 -25.48 -8.78
N GLU A 62 -3.21 -25.03 -9.57
CA GLU A 62 -1.89 -25.63 -9.69
C GLU A 62 -0.91 -25.16 -8.62
N HIS A 63 -1.29 -24.16 -7.82
CA HIS A 63 -0.40 -23.48 -6.86
C HIS A 63 -1.01 -23.48 -5.45
N LYS A 64 -0.16 -23.49 -4.43
CA LYS A 64 -0.62 -23.50 -3.03
C LYS A 64 -0.87 -22.09 -2.50
N GLU A 65 -0.13 -21.15 -3.05
CA GLU A 65 -0.12 -19.73 -2.75
C GLU A 65 -1.50 -19.12 -2.99
N LYS A 66 -1.84 -18.15 -2.16
CA LYS A 66 -3.03 -17.32 -2.32
C LYS A 66 -2.60 -15.94 -2.75
N PHE A 67 -3.42 -15.33 -3.57
CA PHE A 67 -3.09 -14.09 -4.26
C PHE A 67 -4.11 -13.02 -3.92
N VAL A 68 -3.64 -11.78 -3.82
CA VAL A 68 -4.48 -10.61 -3.64
C VAL A 68 -4.18 -9.56 -4.71
N TYR A 69 -5.25 -8.98 -5.24
CA TYR A 69 -5.19 -7.85 -6.16
C TYR A 69 -5.94 -6.68 -5.53
N HIS A 70 -5.19 -5.64 -5.15
CA HIS A 70 -5.73 -4.46 -4.45
C HIS A 70 -6.36 -3.45 -5.40
N SER A 71 -7.41 -2.75 -4.93
CA SER A 71 -8.05 -1.65 -5.68
C SER A 71 -7.10 -0.55 -6.08
N VAL A 72 -6.07 -0.29 -5.27
CA VAL A 72 -5.04 0.73 -5.54
C VAL A 72 -4.32 0.45 -6.87
N ALA A 73 -4.17 -0.81 -7.28
CA ALA A 73 -3.60 -1.16 -8.57
C ALA A 73 -4.48 -0.68 -9.76
N GLY A 74 -5.77 -0.42 -9.53
CA GLY A 74 -6.74 0.02 -10.54
C GLY A 74 -7.26 -1.14 -11.40
N SER A 75 -8.04 -0.85 -12.44
CA SER A 75 -8.54 -1.86 -13.40
C SER A 75 -9.29 -3.05 -12.76
N ILE A 76 -9.92 -2.87 -11.59
CA ILE A 76 -10.61 -3.93 -10.86
C ILE A 76 -11.66 -4.62 -11.71
N GLY A 77 -12.46 -3.88 -12.47
CA GLY A 77 -13.47 -4.46 -13.37
C GLY A 77 -12.85 -5.46 -14.36
N SER A 78 -11.79 -5.06 -15.07
CA SER A 78 -11.12 -5.92 -16.04
C SER A 78 -10.49 -7.16 -15.41
N VAL A 79 -9.94 -7.04 -14.21
CA VAL A 79 -9.38 -8.19 -13.48
C VAL A 79 -10.49 -9.11 -13.00
N THR A 80 -11.59 -8.56 -12.46
CA THR A 80 -12.79 -9.32 -12.09
C THR A 80 -13.36 -10.07 -13.29
N ASP A 81 -13.45 -9.44 -14.47
CA ASP A 81 -13.92 -10.09 -15.69
C ASP A 81 -12.99 -11.23 -16.12
N ALA A 82 -11.67 -11.02 -16.01
CA ALA A 82 -10.68 -12.04 -16.30
C ALA A 82 -10.73 -13.24 -15.33
N LEU A 83 -11.04 -13.00 -14.06
CA LEU A 83 -11.25 -14.04 -13.04
C LEU A 83 -12.60 -14.76 -13.22
N ASN A 84 -13.65 -14.07 -13.65
CA ASN A 84 -14.96 -14.70 -13.91
C ASN A 84 -14.98 -15.58 -15.17
N LYS A 85 -13.97 -15.48 -16.04
CA LYS A 85 -13.93 -16.23 -17.29
C LYS A 85 -13.71 -17.72 -17.02
N GLU A 86 -14.70 -18.53 -17.38
CA GLU A 86 -14.62 -19.99 -17.22
C GLU A 86 -13.42 -20.57 -17.97
N ASN A 87 -12.67 -21.44 -17.28
CA ASN A 87 -11.50 -22.16 -17.80
C ASN A 87 -10.35 -21.28 -18.33
N ALA A 88 -10.34 -19.98 -18.04
CA ALA A 88 -9.24 -19.10 -18.41
C ALA A 88 -7.92 -19.55 -17.78
N THR A 89 -6.85 -19.46 -18.56
CA THR A 89 -5.48 -19.63 -18.04
C THR A 89 -4.96 -18.28 -17.63
N LEU A 90 -4.68 -18.14 -16.33
CA LEU A 90 -4.14 -16.92 -15.75
C LEU A 90 -2.63 -17.07 -15.62
N LYS A 91 -1.90 -16.05 -16.05
CA LYS A 91 -0.48 -15.86 -15.73
C LYS A 91 -0.35 -14.59 -14.90
N ILE A 92 0.26 -14.71 -13.73
CA ILE A 92 0.40 -13.63 -12.75
C ILE A 92 1.87 -13.41 -12.41
N ALA A 93 2.21 -12.18 -12.02
CA ALA A 93 3.49 -11.87 -11.38
C ALA A 93 3.22 -11.29 -9.98
N PHE A 94 3.83 -11.88 -8.96
CA PHE A 94 3.64 -11.52 -7.55
C PHE A 94 4.97 -11.47 -6.81
N ASP A 95 5.01 -10.79 -5.67
CA ASP A 95 6.19 -10.77 -4.80
C ASP A 95 6.08 -11.91 -3.77
N PRO A 96 6.98 -12.92 -3.77
CA PRO A 96 6.95 -14.01 -2.80
C PRO A 96 7.42 -13.60 -1.40
N ASN A 97 8.16 -12.49 -1.29
CA ASN A 97 8.67 -11.99 -0.01
C ASN A 97 7.70 -11.00 0.66
N ASP A 98 6.64 -10.63 -0.05
CA ASP A 98 5.57 -9.79 0.46
C ASP A 98 4.31 -10.64 0.64
N SER A 99 3.75 -10.59 1.84
CA SER A 99 2.52 -11.29 2.16
C SER A 99 1.69 -10.41 3.08
N ASP A 100 0.47 -10.13 2.65
CA ASP A 100 -0.54 -9.51 3.48
C ASP A 100 -1.31 -10.61 4.20
N SER A 101 -1.19 -10.62 5.53
CA SER A 101 -2.07 -11.36 6.43
C SER A 101 -2.84 -10.34 7.28
N ALA A 102 -4.17 -10.38 7.23
CA ALA A 102 -4.95 -9.61 8.20
C ALA A 102 -4.67 -10.18 9.60
N ILE A 103 -4.61 -9.32 10.63
CA ILE A 103 -4.26 -9.72 12.01
C ILE A 103 -5.18 -10.85 12.55
N TRP A 104 -6.37 -11.01 11.97
CA TRP A 104 -7.39 -11.98 12.36
C TRP A 104 -7.51 -13.18 11.41
N GLU A 105 -6.80 -13.14 10.28
CA GLU A 105 -6.81 -14.19 9.25
C GLU A 105 -5.44 -14.87 9.25
N PHE A 106 -5.40 -16.15 9.60
CA PHE A 106 -4.17 -16.95 9.58
C PHE A 106 -3.78 -17.41 8.17
N GLU A 107 -4.13 -16.59 7.16
CA GLU A 107 -3.89 -16.87 5.76
C GLU A 107 -3.04 -15.75 5.15
N ASP A 108 -1.96 -16.16 4.49
CA ASP A 108 -1.06 -15.25 3.81
C ASP A 108 -1.50 -15.07 2.35
N PHE A 109 -1.65 -13.83 1.93
CA PHE A 109 -1.98 -13.47 0.55
C PHE A 109 -0.85 -12.66 -0.07
N HIS A 110 -0.39 -13.09 -1.24
CA HIS A 110 0.67 -12.41 -1.95
C HIS A 110 0.12 -11.36 -2.92
N PRO A 111 0.61 -10.11 -2.87
CA PRO A 111 0.14 -9.05 -3.76
C PRO A 111 0.58 -9.30 -5.20
N VAL A 112 -0.37 -9.18 -6.11
CA VAL A 112 -0.18 -9.39 -7.56
C VAL A 112 0.04 -8.06 -8.26
N TYR A 113 1.13 -7.99 -9.01
CA TYR A 113 1.54 -6.79 -9.74
C TYR A 113 1.20 -6.85 -11.23
N GLN A 114 1.01 -8.05 -11.79
CA GLN A 114 0.66 -8.27 -13.20
C GLN A 114 -0.33 -9.42 -13.34
N VAL A 115 -1.29 -9.24 -14.26
CA VAL A 115 -2.30 -10.25 -14.61
C VAL A 115 -2.41 -10.34 -16.13
N ILE A 116 -2.23 -11.55 -16.65
CA ILE A 116 -2.43 -11.93 -18.04
C ILE A 116 -3.47 -13.05 -18.05
N SER A 117 -4.48 -12.96 -18.91
CA SER A 117 -5.52 -13.98 -19.07
C SER A 117 -5.59 -14.40 -20.54
N ASP A 118 -5.43 -15.70 -20.81
CA ASP A 118 -5.43 -16.27 -22.16
C ASP A 118 -4.55 -15.49 -23.14
N ASN A 119 -3.29 -15.23 -22.75
CA ASN A 119 -2.29 -14.43 -23.48
C ASN A 119 -2.65 -12.95 -23.71
N HIS A 120 -3.74 -12.44 -23.12
CA HIS A 120 -4.06 -11.02 -23.14
C HIS A 120 -3.61 -10.35 -21.84
N LEU A 121 -2.82 -9.29 -21.98
CA LEU A 121 -2.36 -8.48 -20.86
C LEU A 121 -3.54 -7.67 -20.28
N ILE A 122 -4.11 -8.13 -19.18
CA ILE A 122 -5.22 -7.47 -18.48
C ILE A 122 -4.68 -6.31 -17.64
N LYS A 123 -3.59 -6.57 -16.92
CA LYS A 123 -2.92 -5.58 -16.08
C LYS A 123 -1.41 -5.75 -16.15
N SER A 124 -0.70 -4.68 -16.48
CA SER A 124 0.77 -4.67 -16.53
C SER A 124 1.40 -4.23 -15.21
N TYR A 125 2.56 -4.81 -14.90
CA TYR A 125 3.41 -4.38 -13.79
C TYR A 125 3.63 -2.87 -13.78
N ARG A 126 4.01 -2.29 -14.93
CA ARG A 126 4.28 -0.85 -15.07
C ARG A 126 3.07 0.00 -14.67
N SER A 127 1.86 -0.40 -15.08
CA SER A 127 0.64 0.32 -14.73
C SER A 127 0.34 0.22 -13.23
N THR A 128 0.53 -0.97 -12.65
CA THR A 128 0.35 -1.22 -11.23
C THR A 128 1.31 -0.39 -10.38
N VAL A 129 2.61 -0.45 -10.66
CA VAL A 129 3.64 0.32 -9.93
C VAL A 129 3.42 1.83 -10.09
N SER A 130 3.03 2.31 -11.27
CA SER A 130 2.72 3.72 -11.47
C SER A 130 1.57 4.19 -10.58
N LYS A 131 0.55 3.34 -10.34
CA LYS A 131 -0.57 3.66 -9.45
C LYS A 131 -0.15 3.66 -7.98
N TYR A 132 0.62 2.66 -7.55
CA TYR A 132 1.22 2.65 -6.21
C TYR A 132 2.08 3.89 -5.98
N LYS A 133 2.98 4.22 -6.91
CA LYS A 133 3.84 5.41 -6.83
C LYS A 133 3.02 6.69 -6.72
N SER A 134 1.99 6.86 -7.55
CA SER A 134 1.12 8.04 -7.50
C SER A 134 0.40 8.17 -6.15
N ASN A 135 -0.04 7.06 -5.57
CA ASN A 135 -0.69 7.05 -4.25
C ASN A 135 0.32 7.35 -3.12
N SER A 136 1.51 6.74 -3.18
CA SER A 136 2.60 7.00 -2.24
C SER A 136 3.09 8.44 -2.31
N GLU A 137 3.20 9.04 -3.50
CA GLU A 137 3.60 10.44 -3.68
C GLU A 137 2.63 11.39 -2.97
N LEU A 138 1.32 11.18 -3.10
CA LEU A 138 0.31 11.99 -2.39
C LEU A 138 0.45 11.85 -0.87
N GLY A 139 0.64 10.63 -0.38
CA GLY A 139 0.93 10.38 1.04
C GLY A 139 2.18 11.10 1.53
N ILE A 140 3.27 11.05 0.76
CA ILE A 140 4.53 11.74 1.07
C ILE A 140 4.33 13.26 1.10
N TRP A 141 3.60 13.85 0.15
CA TRP A 141 3.32 15.28 0.16
C TRP A 141 2.48 15.71 1.36
N LEU A 142 1.48 14.92 1.77
CA LEU A 142 0.73 15.17 3.00
C LEU A 142 1.63 15.06 4.23
N LEU A 143 2.56 14.10 4.25
CA LEU A 143 3.51 13.94 5.34
C LEU A 143 4.44 15.17 5.46
N ILE A 144 4.99 15.64 4.34
CA ILE A 144 5.83 16.84 4.29
C ILE A 144 5.04 18.07 4.74
N GLY A 145 3.81 18.23 4.25
CA GLY A 145 2.94 19.34 4.65
C GLY A 145 2.65 19.36 6.15
N GLY A 146 2.36 18.20 6.75
CA GLY A 146 2.15 18.08 8.19
C GLY A 146 3.41 18.34 9.01
N LEU A 147 4.59 17.92 8.54
CA LEU A 147 5.87 18.22 9.17
C LEU A 147 6.16 19.73 9.17
N LEU A 148 5.92 20.42 8.04
CA LEU A 148 6.07 21.87 7.93
C LEU A 148 5.13 22.60 8.89
N ALA A 149 3.85 22.20 8.94
CA ALA A 149 2.89 22.77 9.87
C ALA A 149 3.30 22.55 11.34
N SER A 150 3.76 21.34 11.67
CA SER A 150 4.25 20.99 13.01
C SER A 150 5.44 21.85 13.43
N CYS A 151 6.40 22.08 12.53
CA CYS A 151 7.53 22.98 12.77
C CYS A 151 7.07 24.43 12.98
N LEU A 152 6.13 24.93 12.17
CA LEU A 152 5.57 26.28 12.33
C LEU A 152 4.92 26.47 13.70
N PHE A 153 4.15 25.49 14.18
CA PHE A 153 3.55 25.55 15.51
C PHE A 153 4.60 25.62 16.62
N ILE A 154 5.70 24.87 16.52
CA ILE A 154 6.79 24.91 17.50
C ILE A 154 7.47 26.29 17.50
N VAL A 155 7.72 26.86 16.32
CA VAL A 155 8.34 28.19 16.19
C VAL A 155 7.43 29.29 16.75
N MET A 156 6.13 29.24 16.46
CA MET A 156 5.16 30.21 16.99
C MET A 156 5.08 30.15 18.51
N ASP A 157 4.97 28.94 19.07
CA ASP A 157 4.92 28.74 20.52
C ASP A 157 6.20 29.22 21.21
N TRP A 158 7.36 29.00 20.58
CA TRP A 158 8.63 29.53 21.06
C TRP A 158 8.70 31.07 21.02
N SER A 159 8.19 31.70 19.95
CA SER A 159 8.12 33.17 19.86
C SER A 159 7.24 33.74 20.97
N ILE A 160 6.05 33.18 21.17
CA ILE A 160 5.12 33.63 22.23
C ILE A 160 5.77 33.48 23.62
N ALA A 161 6.43 32.36 23.88
CA ALA A 161 7.12 32.13 25.16
C ALA A 161 8.29 33.09 25.39
N LYS A 162 8.94 33.55 24.32
CA LYS A 162 10.01 34.56 24.39
C LYS A 162 9.46 35.96 24.65
N ASP A 163 8.33 36.32 24.03
CA ASP A 163 7.72 37.65 24.20
C ASP A 163 7.00 37.80 25.56
N ALA A 164 6.69 36.68 26.23
CA ALA A 164 6.05 36.65 27.56
C ALA A 164 7.04 36.71 28.75
N ASN A 165 8.35 36.67 28.50
CA ASN A 165 9.43 36.77 29.52
C ASN A 165 10.29 38.01 29.29
#